data_AF-A0A3G5FJC5-F1
#
_entry.id   AF-A0A3G5FJC5-F1
#
_cell.length_a   1.000
_cell.length_b   1.000
_cell.length_c   1.000
_cell.angle_alpha   90.00
_cell.angle_beta   90.00
_cell.angle_gamma   90.00
#
_symmetry.space_group_name_H-M   'P 1'
#
loop_
_entity.id
_entity.type
_entity.pdbx_description
1 polymer ?
#
loop_
_entity_poly.entity_id
_entity_poly.type
_entity_poly.pdbx_seq_one_letter_code
_entity_poly.pdbx_strand_id
1 'polypeptide(L)'
;MSTKENKSTELKKASQNKEETDPYYKEKAQNHAEMVSWIASAEKELADLRLRKTLLEDDFTELLNEYRRLIVTDAAISTVAKTSLLAYLTYELLKPLNDATLKQTDSYNVWEAKYFSIKYQLTDKRDLALSFQMNVIDTRFEAKFMPLFLLDLQEMSVTVDERQVLELIRLWYSEKVFSRNQLTLINYDLNRLLANFKQLGFTVSASLLDNTRALSVDLESDFPLETNILDDIFITAMDSTEYDFDKIGQRYYQVKLNQEQNVYIQSKKNRTHLFIDSNNRRRSILDFFTHYPFFVPLIVRE
;
A
#
# COMPACT_ATOMS: atom_id res chain seq x y z
N MET A 1 89.31 -16.14 4.14
CA MET A 1 88.93 -15.01 3.26
C MET A 1 88.22 -15.59 2.04
N SER A 2 86.90 -15.62 2.12
CA SER A 2 85.99 -14.70 1.42
C SER A 2 85.73 -15.15 -0.02
N THR A 3 84.85 -16.14 -0.22
CA THR A 3 83.42 -15.97 -0.53
C THR A 3 83.09 -14.88 -1.54
N LYS A 4 82.30 -15.32 -2.55
CA LYS A 4 81.16 -14.60 -3.11
C LYS A 4 81.50 -13.27 -3.80
N GLU A 5 81.78 -13.30 -5.09
CA GLU A 5 81.41 -12.22 -6.02
C GLU A 5 81.77 -12.66 -7.45
N ASN A 6 80.76 -13.13 -8.20
CA ASN A 6 80.68 -13.22 -9.67
C ASN A 6 79.79 -14.37 -10.16
N LYS A 7 79.26 -15.22 -9.28
CA LYS A 7 78.09 -16.07 -9.59
C LYS A 7 76.75 -15.36 -9.38
N SER A 8 76.76 -14.14 -8.86
CA SER A 8 75.58 -13.36 -8.46
C SER A 8 75.11 -12.33 -9.51
N THR A 9 75.76 -12.23 -10.67
CA THR A 9 75.40 -11.23 -11.70
C THR A 9 74.76 -11.82 -12.95
N GLU A 10 75.00 -13.10 -13.28
CA GLU A 10 74.28 -13.77 -14.38
C GLU A 10 73.02 -14.52 -13.92
N LEU A 11 72.98 -14.97 -12.65
CA LEU A 11 71.77 -15.48 -12.02
C LEU A 11 70.78 -14.36 -11.60
N LYS A 12 71.16 -13.08 -11.75
CA LYS A 12 70.27 -11.92 -11.56
C LYS A 12 69.50 -11.49 -12.82
N LYS A 13 69.57 -12.26 -13.90
CA LYS A 13 68.61 -12.16 -15.02
C LYS A 13 67.52 -13.24 -14.99
N ALA A 14 67.42 -14.01 -13.90
CA ALA A 14 66.39 -15.02 -13.71
C ALA A 14 65.20 -14.54 -12.83
N SER A 15 65.09 -13.26 -12.48
CA SER A 15 64.05 -12.82 -11.55
C SER A 15 63.58 -11.37 -11.75
N GLN A 16 63.43 -10.94 -13.00
CA GLN A 16 62.59 -9.77 -13.29
C GLN A 16 61.55 -10.16 -14.33
N ASN A 17 60.33 -10.36 -13.81
CA ASN A 17 59.05 -10.05 -14.43
C ASN A 17 58.94 -10.36 -15.92
N LYS A 18 58.34 -11.51 -16.22
CA LYS A 18 57.38 -11.66 -17.30
C LYS A 18 56.52 -12.87 -16.95
N GLU A 19 55.52 -12.66 -16.09
CA GLU A 19 54.19 -13.17 -16.44
C GLU A 19 53.78 -12.47 -17.74
N GLU A 20 54.43 -12.86 -18.85
CA GLU A 20 53.94 -12.59 -20.18
C GLU A 20 52.73 -13.50 -20.33
N THR A 21 51.62 -13.03 -19.77
CA THR A 21 50.29 -13.53 -20.13
C THR A 21 50.22 -13.38 -21.64
N ASP A 22 50.35 -14.51 -22.32
CA ASP A 22 50.39 -14.64 -23.78
C ASP A 22 49.28 -13.77 -24.39
N PRO A 23 49.61 -12.80 -25.27
CA PRO A 23 48.65 -11.93 -25.93
C PRO A 23 47.46 -12.68 -26.54
N TYR A 24 47.68 -13.89 -27.06
CA TYR A 24 46.62 -14.73 -27.62
C TYR A 24 45.58 -15.16 -26.58
N TYR A 25 46.01 -15.57 -25.39
CA TYR A 25 45.09 -15.97 -24.32
C TYR A 25 44.38 -14.77 -23.70
N LYS A 26 45.03 -13.59 -23.65
CA LYS A 26 44.38 -12.34 -23.25
C LYS A 26 43.29 -11.92 -24.23
N GLU A 27 43.60 -11.92 -25.53
CA GLU A 27 42.63 -11.58 -26.59
C GLU A 27 41.47 -12.58 -26.60
N LYS A 28 41.73 -13.88 -26.45
CA LYS A 28 40.68 -14.90 -26.38
C LYS A 28 39.79 -14.78 -25.14
N ALA A 29 40.37 -14.42 -23.99
CA ALA A 29 39.61 -14.17 -22.78
C ALA A 29 38.73 -12.91 -22.91
N GLN A 30 39.25 -11.85 -23.55
CA GLN A 30 38.48 -10.65 -23.85
C GLN A 30 37.33 -10.94 -24.83
N ASN A 31 37.60 -11.64 -25.93
CA ASN A 31 36.58 -12.04 -26.90
C ASN A 31 35.50 -12.92 -26.26
N HIS A 32 35.88 -13.85 -25.37
CA HIS A 32 34.91 -14.65 -24.62
C HIS A 32 34.04 -13.77 -23.71
N ALA A 33 34.63 -12.82 -22.98
CA ALA A 33 33.88 -11.89 -22.14
C ALA A 33 32.92 -11.01 -22.97
N GLU A 34 33.35 -10.55 -24.15
CA GLU A 34 32.52 -9.79 -25.09
C GLU A 34 31.36 -10.64 -25.62
N MET A 35 31.60 -11.89 -26.03
CA MET A 35 30.55 -12.83 -26.46
C MET A 35 29.54 -13.09 -25.35
N VAL A 36 29.99 -13.35 -24.11
CA VAL A 36 29.10 -13.53 -22.96
C VAL A 36 28.26 -12.28 -22.71
N SER A 37 28.84 -11.08 -22.83
CA SER A 37 28.12 -9.81 -22.71
C SER A 37 27.05 -9.64 -23.78
N TRP A 38 27.35 -9.99 -25.05
CA TRP A 38 26.37 -9.93 -26.14
C TRP A 38 25.23 -10.93 -25.96
N ILE A 39 25.54 -12.16 -25.52
CA ILE A 39 24.51 -13.16 -25.22
C ILE A 39 23.59 -12.65 -24.12
N ALA A 40 24.15 -12.14 -23.01
CA ALA A 40 23.36 -11.58 -21.92
C ALA A 40 22.47 -10.40 -22.37
N SER A 41 22.98 -9.53 -23.27
CA SER A 41 22.18 -8.44 -23.85
C SER A 41 21.05 -8.96 -24.73
N ALA A 42 21.30 -9.97 -25.56
CA ALA A 42 20.29 -10.56 -26.43
C ALA A 42 19.22 -11.31 -25.63
N GLU A 43 19.60 -12.01 -24.56
CA GLU A 43 18.66 -12.67 -23.65
C GLU A 43 17.74 -11.66 -22.96
N LYS A 44 18.28 -10.52 -22.53
CA LYS A 44 17.50 -9.40 -21.97
C LYS A 44 16.48 -8.85 -22.98
N GLU A 45 16.91 -8.61 -24.21
CA GLU A 45 16.02 -8.10 -25.27
C GLU A 45 14.90 -9.11 -25.61
N LEU A 46 15.25 -10.41 -25.70
CA LEU A 46 14.27 -11.46 -25.92
C LEU A 46 13.24 -11.55 -24.78
N ALA A 47 13.68 -11.39 -23.54
CA ALA A 47 12.78 -11.35 -22.38
C ALA A 47 11.81 -10.16 -22.46
N ASP A 48 12.30 -8.97 -22.82
CA ASP A 48 11.47 -7.78 -23.03
C ASP A 48 10.42 -7.99 -24.15
N LEU A 49 10.80 -8.60 -25.27
CA LEU A 49 9.89 -8.90 -26.38
C LEU A 49 8.81 -9.91 -25.99
N ARG A 50 9.18 -10.96 -25.25
CA ARG A 50 8.22 -11.93 -24.70
C ARG A 50 7.22 -11.27 -23.78
N LEU A 51 7.69 -10.42 -22.86
CA LEU A 51 6.81 -9.67 -21.98
C LEU A 51 5.82 -8.79 -22.78
N ARG A 52 6.30 -8.03 -23.77
CA ARG A 52 5.41 -7.18 -24.58
C ARG A 52 4.33 -7.97 -25.30
N LYS A 53 4.65 -9.18 -25.76
CA LYS A 53 3.64 -10.08 -26.34
C LYS A 53 2.59 -10.45 -25.29
N THR A 54 3.02 -10.89 -24.11
CA THR A 54 2.14 -11.20 -22.97
C THR A 54 1.23 -10.02 -22.61
N LEU A 55 1.75 -8.81 -22.49
CA LEU A 55 0.96 -7.62 -22.16
C LEU A 55 -0.19 -7.32 -23.15
N LEU A 56 -0.13 -7.83 -24.39
CA LEU A 56 -1.17 -7.63 -25.40
C LEU A 56 -2.29 -8.67 -25.35
N GLU A 57 -2.01 -9.86 -24.82
CA GLU A 57 -2.83 -11.05 -25.01
C GLU A 57 -3.44 -11.57 -23.69
N ASP A 58 -2.88 -11.19 -22.55
CA ASP A 58 -3.01 -11.96 -21.33
C ASP A 58 -3.94 -11.37 -20.25
N ASP A 59 -4.47 -12.26 -19.40
CA ASP A 59 -5.27 -11.93 -18.23
C ASP A 59 -4.41 -11.66 -16.97
N PHE A 60 -5.05 -11.29 -15.85
CA PHE A 60 -4.35 -10.97 -14.60
C PHE A 60 -3.44 -12.10 -14.10
N THR A 61 -3.79 -13.37 -14.35
CA THR A 61 -3.04 -14.53 -13.87
C THR A 61 -1.67 -14.61 -14.53
N GLU A 62 -1.63 -14.40 -15.84
CA GLU A 62 -0.38 -14.43 -16.59
C GLU A 62 0.50 -13.22 -16.29
N LEU A 63 -0.09 -12.03 -16.10
CA LEU A 63 0.63 -10.87 -15.60
C LEU A 63 1.28 -11.14 -14.22
N LEU A 64 0.59 -11.87 -13.35
CA LEU A 64 1.09 -12.28 -12.04
C LEU A 64 2.23 -13.31 -12.15
N ASN A 65 2.12 -14.26 -13.08
CA ASN A 65 3.20 -15.22 -13.35
C ASN A 65 4.46 -14.50 -13.84
N GLU A 66 4.31 -13.52 -14.73
CA GLU A 66 5.41 -12.70 -15.21
C GLU A 66 5.99 -11.83 -14.10
N TYR A 67 5.15 -11.29 -13.21
CA TYR A 67 5.61 -10.58 -12.02
C TYR A 67 6.55 -11.44 -11.16
N ARG A 68 6.13 -12.67 -10.85
CA ARG A 68 6.91 -13.63 -10.06
C ARG A 68 8.20 -14.01 -10.78
N ARG A 69 8.14 -14.27 -12.09
CA ARG A 69 9.31 -14.65 -12.89
C ARG A 69 10.32 -13.51 -13.07
N LEU A 70 9.87 -12.26 -13.19
CA LEU A 70 10.74 -11.18 -13.62
C LEU A 70 11.16 -10.25 -12.47
N ILE A 71 10.23 -9.97 -11.55
CA ILE A 71 10.45 -9.03 -10.46
C ILE A 71 10.90 -9.78 -9.21
N VAL A 72 10.22 -10.87 -8.83
CA VAL A 72 10.53 -11.61 -7.59
C VAL A 72 11.84 -12.38 -7.68
N THR A 73 12.24 -12.91 -8.84
CA THR A 73 13.55 -13.57 -8.99
C THR A 73 14.66 -12.63 -9.47
N ASP A 74 14.38 -11.33 -9.59
CA ASP A 74 15.31 -10.32 -10.12
C ASP A 74 15.92 -10.65 -11.49
N ALA A 75 15.08 -11.09 -12.43
CA ALA A 75 15.55 -11.40 -13.77
C ALA A 75 16.12 -10.17 -14.48
N ALA A 76 17.12 -10.40 -15.33
CA ALA A 76 17.73 -9.36 -16.15
C ALA A 76 16.78 -8.91 -17.27
N ILE A 77 15.93 -7.92 -16.99
CA ILE A 77 15.03 -7.26 -17.95
C ILE A 77 15.24 -5.74 -17.95
N SER A 78 14.77 -5.04 -18.97
CA SER A 78 14.88 -3.57 -18.98
C SER A 78 13.99 -2.91 -17.94
N THR A 79 14.37 -1.70 -17.53
CA THR A 79 13.55 -0.86 -16.66
C THR A 79 12.21 -0.55 -17.32
N VAL A 80 12.18 -0.35 -18.65
CA VAL A 80 10.94 -0.10 -19.40
C VAL A 80 10.00 -1.30 -19.30
N ALA A 81 10.51 -2.52 -19.49
CA ALA A 81 9.76 -3.76 -19.33
C ALA A 81 9.17 -3.89 -17.91
N LYS A 82 9.99 -3.64 -16.87
CA LYS A 82 9.52 -3.63 -15.47
C LYS A 82 8.37 -2.63 -15.27
N THR A 83 8.54 -1.40 -15.75
CA THR A 83 7.53 -0.34 -15.63
C THR A 83 6.23 -0.70 -16.36
N SER A 84 6.31 -1.26 -17.57
CA SER A 84 5.14 -1.70 -18.32
C SER A 84 4.39 -2.81 -17.60
N LEU A 85 5.08 -3.85 -17.12
CA LEU A 85 4.45 -4.94 -16.35
C LEU A 85 3.69 -4.40 -15.13
N LEU A 86 4.31 -3.50 -14.36
CA LEU A 86 3.66 -2.88 -13.19
C LEU A 86 2.46 -2.02 -13.58
N ALA A 87 2.53 -1.29 -14.71
CA ALA A 87 1.42 -0.47 -15.19
C ALA A 87 0.20 -1.33 -15.54
N TYR A 88 0.40 -2.43 -16.28
CA TYR A 88 -0.68 -3.36 -16.65
C TYR A 88 -1.26 -4.09 -15.43
N LEU A 89 -0.41 -4.58 -14.52
CA LEU A 89 -0.87 -5.17 -13.25
C LEU A 89 -1.71 -4.19 -12.44
N THR A 90 -1.22 -2.96 -12.30
CA THR A 90 -1.93 -1.92 -11.56
C THR A 90 -3.24 -1.56 -12.25
N TYR A 91 -3.28 -1.52 -13.58
CA TYR A 91 -4.52 -1.30 -14.33
C TYR A 91 -5.58 -2.37 -14.01
N GLU A 92 -5.22 -3.66 -14.02
CA GLU A 92 -6.16 -4.74 -13.68
C GLU A 92 -6.64 -4.66 -12.22
N LEU A 93 -5.76 -4.26 -11.29
CA LEU A 93 -6.13 -4.00 -9.90
C LEU A 93 -7.12 -2.83 -9.77
N LEU A 94 -6.95 -1.77 -10.57
CA LEU A 94 -7.74 -0.55 -10.54
C LEU A 94 -8.96 -0.57 -11.48
N LYS A 95 -9.14 -1.63 -12.26
CA LYS A 95 -10.19 -1.83 -13.25
C LYS A 95 -11.61 -1.45 -12.79
N PRO A 96 -12.02 -1.68 -11.52
CA PRO A 96 -13.35 -1.23 -11.06
C PRO A 96 -13.56 0.27 -11.14
N LEU A 97 -12.50 1.08 -11.15
CA LEU A 97 -12.58 2.54 -11.25
C LEU A 97 -12.69 3.04 -12.69
N ASN A 98 -12.74 2.13 -13.67
CA ASN A 98 -12.81 2.46 -15.09
C ASN A 98 -14.20 2.95 -15.53
N ASP A 99 -14.72 3.96 -14.84
CA ASP A 99 -15.98 4.65 -15.16
C ASP A 99 -15.73 5.80 -16.16
N ALA A 100 -14.87 5.57 -17.17
CA ALA A 100 -14.36 6.56 -18.14
C ALA A 100 -13.45 7.69 -17.58
N THR A 101 -13.17 7.69 -16.27
CA THR A 101 -12.30 8.68 -15.63
C THR A 101 -10.90 8.18 -15.31
N LEU A 102 -10.70 6.85 -15.27
CA LEU A 102 -9.40 6.26 -14.94
C LEU A 102 -8.44 6.47 -16.11
N LYS A 103 -7.39 7.25 -15.88
CA LYS A 103 -6.35 7.52 -16.89
C LYS A 103 -4.98 7.59 -16.23
N GLN A 104 -3.96 7.13 -16.94
CA GLN A 104 -2.59 7.32 -16.50
C GLN A 104 -2.19 8.77 -16.74
N THR A 105 -1.50 9.37 -15.78
CA THR A 105 -0.96 10.73 -15.90
C THR A 105 0.39 10.73 -16.64
N ASP A 106 0.99 11.90 -16.84
CA ASP A 106 2.37 12.02 -17.35
C ASP A 106 3.40 11.35 -16.44
N SER A 107 3.08 11.18 -15.15
CA SER A 107 3.88 10.37 -14.24
C SER A 107 3.58 8.90 -14.47
N TYR A 108 4.63 8.15 -14.85
CA TYR A 108 4.53 6.74 -15.21
C TYR A 108 3.87 5.88 -14.12
N ASN A 109 3.93 6.27 -12.85
CA ASN A 109 3.40 5.51 -11.73
C ASN A 109 2.16 6.13 -11.05
N VAL A 110 1.48 7.05 -11.72
CA VAL A 110 0.28 7.70 -11.18
C VAL A 110 -0.90 7.54 -12.12
N TRP A 111 -1.98 7.01 -11.58
CA TRP A 111 -3.31 6.96 -12.19
C TRP A 111 -4.21 8.03 -11.59
N GLU A 112 -4.98 8.72 -12.40
CA GLU A 112 -6.01 9.66 -11.97
C GLU A 112 -7.37 8.98 -12.10
N ALA A 113 -8.14 8.97 -11.01
CA ALA A 113 -9.54 8.55 -10.98
C ALA A 113 -10.44 9.76 -10.66
N LYS A 114 -11.76 9.55 -10.63
CA LYS A 114 -12.74 10.64 -10.49
C LYS A 114 -12.56 11.50 -9.21
N TYR A 115 -12.24 10.88 -8.09
CA TYR A 115 -12.21 11.55 -6.78
C TYR A 115 -10.81 11.64 -6.14
N PHE A 116 -9.83 10.94 -6.71
CA PHE A 116 -8.47 10.85 -6.16
C PHE A 116 -7.47 10.41 -7.23
N SER A 117 -6.20 10.71 -6.98
CA SER A 117 -5.06 10.14 -7.70
C SER A 117 -4.48 8.96 -6.93
N ILE A 118 -3.89 8.00 -7.65
CA ILE A 118 -3.38 6.74 -7.13
C ILE A 118 -1.95 6.59 -7.62
N LYS A 119 -1.00 6.66 -6.70
CA LYS A 119 0.41 6.40 -6.97
C LYS A 119 0.73 4.96 -6.58
N TYR A 120 1.36 4.22 -7.48
CA TYR A 120 1.85 2.88 -7.17
C TYR A 120 3.39 2.87 -7.10
N GLN A 121 3.92 2.04 -6.21
CA GLN A 121 5.37 1.86 -6.07
C GLN A 121 5.68 0.49 -5.47
N LEU A 122 6.79 -0.12 -5.86
CA LEU A 122 7.28 -1.32 -5.20
C LEU A 122 8.04 -0.96 -3.92
N THR A 123 7.81 -1.71 -2.86
CA THR A 123 8.63 -1.66 -1.65
C THR A 123 9.94 -2.40 -1.86
N ASP A 124 10.87 -2.29 -0.90
CA ASP A 124 12.13 -3.05 -0.90
C ASP A 124 11.88 -4.58 -0.90
N LYS A 125 10.73 -5.01 -0.38
CA LYS A 125 10.29 -6.42 -0.38
C LYS A 125 9.60 -6.84 -1.68
N ARG A 126 9.46 -5.92 -2.64
CA ARG A 126 8.70 -6.12 -3.88
C ARG A 126 7.21 -6.32 -3.59
N ASP A 127 6.69 -5.67 -2.55
CA ASP A 127 5.24 -5.54 -2.39
C ASP A 127 4.77 -4.32 -3.18
N LEU A 128 3.56 -4.36 -3.73
CA LEU A 128 2.98 -3.21 -4.43
C LEU A 128 2.22 -2.32 -3.44
N ALA A 129 2.76 -1.14 -3.17
CA ALA A 129 2.08 -0.12 -2.37
C ALA A 129 1.24 0.78 -3.27
N LEU A 130 -0.04 0.93 -2.94
CA LEU A 130 -0.95 1.89 -3.56
C LEU A 130 -1.22 3.03 -2.58
N SER A 131 -0.79 4.22 -2.97
CA SER A 131 -0.99 5.46 -2.23
C SER A 131 -2.03 6.34 -2.90
N PHE A 132 -2.91 6.95 -2.10
CA PHE A 132 -4.06 7.69 -2.60
C PHE A 132 -3.95 9.15 -2.19
N GLN A 133 -4.18 10.05 -3.14
CA GLN A 133 -4.23 11.49 -2.92
C GLN A 133 -5.63 11.98 -3.29
N MET A 134 -6.38 12.44 -2.30
CA MET A 134 -7.77 12.86 -2.47
C MET A 134 -7.86 14.31 -2.95
N ASN A 135 -8.89 14.61 -3.73
CA ASN A 135 -9.18 15.99 -4.12
C ASN A 135 -9.73 16.76 -2.90
N VAL A 136 -9.03 17.81 -2.47
CA VAL A 136 -9.47 18.69 -1.37
C VAL A 136 -10.60 19.62 -1.79
N ILE A 137 -11.45 20.02 -0.85
CA ILE A 137 -12.43 21.11 -1.11
C ILE A 137 -11.75 22.46 -1.03
N ASP A 138 -10.88 22.61 -0.03
CA ASP A 138 -10.20 23.85 0.26
C ASP A 138 -8.78 23.79 -0.32
N THR A 139 -8.55 24.61 -1.35
CA THR A 139 -7.27 24.69 -2.08
C THR A 139 -6.13 25.23 -1.23
N ARG A 140 -6.40 25.71 0.00
CA ARG A 140 -5.36 26.04 0.98
C ARG A 140 -4.65 24.81 1.52
N PHE A 141 -5.25 23.62 1.41
CA PHE A 141 -4.67 22.37 1.87
C PHE A 141 -4.13 21.57 0.67
N GLU A 142 -2.89 21.08 0.80
CA GLU A 142 -2.36 20.10 -0.14
C GLU A 142 -2.55 18.69 0.43
N ALA A 143 -3.44 17.90 -0.18
CA ALA A 143 -3.53 16.49 0.15
C ALA A 143 -2.24 15.78 -0.27
N LYS A 144 -1.66 14.99 0.64
CA LYS A 144 -0.51 14.14 0.34
C LYS A 144 -0.98 12.75 -0.10
N PHE A 145 -0.11 12.03 -0.82
CA PHE A 145 -0.32 10.62 -1.10
C PHE A 145 -0.23 9.80 0.19
N MET A 146 -1.33 9.17 0.57
CA MET A 146 -1.46 8.30 1.74
C MET A 146 -1.34 6.83 1.34
N PRO A 147 -0.33 6.08 1.81
CA PRO A 147 -0.15 4.66 1.47
C PRO A 147 -1.24 3.80 2.14
N LEU A 148 -2.33 3.53 1.44
CA LEU A 148 -3.49 2.84 2.02
C LEU A 148 -3.45 1.33 1.85
N PHE A 149 -3.03 0.85 0.68
CA PHE A 149 -3.00 -0.58 0.39
C PHE A 149 -1.57 -1.06 0.17
N LEU A 150 -1.24 -2.17 0.79
CA LEU A 150 -0.03 -2.94 0.53
C LEU A 150 -0.45 -4.31 0.01
N LEU A 151 -0.08 -4.60 -1.24
CA LEU A 151 -0.40 -5.86 -1.90
C LEU A 151 0.86 -6.72 -2.00
N ASP A 152 0.80 -7.90 -1.38
CA ASP A 152 1.77 -8.96 -1.61
C ASP A 152 1.28 -9.79 -2.81
N LEU A 153 1.93 -9.61 -3.95
CA LEU A 153 1.62 -10.31 -5.21
C LEU A 153 2.14 -11.76 -5.22
N GLN A 154 2.98 -12.15 -4.26
CA GLN A 154 3.43 -13.53 -4.13
C GLN A 154 2.40 -14.33 -3.36
N GLU A 155 2.10 -13.90 -2.14
CA GLU A 155 1.17 -14.56 -1.22
C GLU A 155 -0.30 -14.23 -1.52
N MET A 156 -0.55 -13.34 -2.47
CA MET A 156 -1.90 -12.90 -2.83
C MET A 156 -2.64 -12.37 -1.60
N SER A 157 -2.01 -11.45 -0.88
CA SER A 157 -2.60 -10.83 0.32
C SER A 157 -2.64 -9.32 0.21
N VAL A 158 -3.64 -8.70 0.82
CA VAL A 158 -3.77 -7.23 0.90
C VAL A 158 -3.90 -6.82 2.35
N THR A 159 -3.06 -5.86 2.74
CA THR A 159 -3.12 -5.19 4.03
C THR A 159 -3.55 -3.74 3.83
N VAL A 160 -4.45 -3.27 4.70
CA VAL A 160 -4.87 -1.87 4.76
C VAL A 160 -4.15 -1.18 5.92
N ASP A 161 -3.56 -0.01 5.68
CA ASP A 161 -2.96 0.78 6.76
C ASP A 161 -4.05 1.53 7.55
N GLU A 162 -4.42 0.99 8.70
CA GLU A 162 -5.45 1.55 9.59
C GLU A 162 -5.11 2.97 10.07
N ARG A 163 -3.83 3.32 10.19
CA ARG A 163 -3.42 4.68 10.60
C ARG A 163 -3.84 5.70 9.55
N GLN A 164 -3.69 5.35 8.28
CA GLN A 164 -4.13 6.22 7.18
C GLN A 164 -5.66 6.32 7.14
N VAL A 165 -6.39 5.26 7.51
CA VAL A 165 -7.87 5.31 7.61
C VAL A 165 -8.31 6.28 8.71
N LEU A 166 -7.64 6.25 9.87
CA LEU A 166 -7.89 7.21 10.95
C LEU A 166 -7.49 8.63 10.57
N GLU A 167 -6.41 8.80 9.80
CA GLU A 167 -6.01 10.10 9.25
C GLU A 167 -7.08 10.70 8.33
N LEU A 168 -7.71 9.87 7.49
CA LEU A 168 -8.83 10.32 6.66
C LEU A 168 -10.01 10.82 7.50
N ILE A 169 -10.29 10.18 8.63
CA ILE A 169 -11.31 10.63 9.58
C ILE A 169 -10.90 11.97 10.19
N ARG A 170 -9.63 12.16 10.56
CA ARG A 170 -9.10 13.44 11.07
C ARG A 170 -9.26 14.58 10.08
N LEU A 171 -8.81 14.36 8.84
CA LEU A 171 -8.87 15.35 7.77
C LEU A 171 -10.30 15.76 7.45
N TRP A 172 -11.26 14.83 7.55
CA TRP A 172 -12.68 15.13 7.39
C TRP A 172 -13.30 15.82 8.62
N TYR A 173 -13.10 15.29 9.81
CA TYR A 173 -13.82 15.71 11.01
C TYR A 173 -13.19 16.92 11.70
N SER A 174 -11.90 16.88 11.98
CA SER A 174 -11.22 17.96 12.72
C SER A 174 -10.82 19.09 11.79
N GLU A 175 -10.14 18.78 10.69
CA GLU A 175 -9.56 19.80 9.81
C GLU A 175 -10.52 20.29 8.71
N LYS A 176 -11.66 19.62 8.53
CA LYS A 176 -12.69 19.95 7.52
C LYS A 176 -12.14 20.08 6.09
N VAL A 177 -11.04 19.37 5.78
CA VAL A 177 -10.39 19.35 4.45
C VAL A 177 -11.27 18.66 3.41
N PHE A 178 -12.02 17.65 3.86
CA PHE A 178 -12.97 16.90 3.05
C PHE A 178 -14.41 17.11 3.53
N SER A 179 -15.38 16.99 2.61
CA SER A 179 -16.79 16.90 2.98
C SER A 179 -17.19 15.46 3.30
N ARG A 180 -18.30 15.32 4.05
CA ARG A 180 -18.94 14.02 4.27
C ARG A 180 -19.23 13.29 2.95
N ASN A 181 -19.75 14.00 1.94
CA ASN A 181 -20.10 13.41 0.66
C ASN A 181 -18.88 12.87 -0.09
N GLN A 182 -17.76 13.59 -0.05
CA GLN A 182 -16.51 13.10 -0.64
C GLN A 182 -16.02 11.85 0.09
N LEU A 183 -16.02 11.84 1.42
CA LEU A 183 -15.55 10.68 2.18
C LEU A 183 -16.41 9.43 1.89
N THR A 184 -17.73 9.59 1.75
CA THR A 184 -18.64 8.51 1.35
C THR A 184 -18.32 7.96 -0.04
N LEU A 185 -18.11 8.84 -1.03
CA LEU A 185 -17.79 8.44 -2.40
C LEU A 185 -16.44 7.72 -2.47
N ILE A 186 -15.45 8.21 -1.72
CA ILE A 186 -14.13 7.61 -1.68
C ILE A 186 -14.17 6.26 -0.96
N ASN A 187 -14.90 6.16 0.16
CA ASN A 187 -15.10 4.89 0.85
C ASN A 187 -15.79 3.84 -0.06
N TYR A 188 -16.73 4.27 -0.90
CA TYR A 188 -17.37 3.42 -1.89
C TYR A 188 -16.37 2.88 -2.92
N ASP A 189 -15.56 3.76 -3.52
CA ASP A 189 -14.56 3.35 -4.52
C ASP A 189 -13.43 2.49 -3.92
N LEU A 190 -12.96 2.80 -2.71
CA LEU A 190 -11.99 1.95 -2.00
C LEU A 190 -12.55 0.55 -1.74
N ASN A 191 -13.84 0.44 -1.38
CA ASN A 191 -14.48 -0.87 -1.22
C ASN A 191 -14.68 -1.61 -2.55
N ARG A 192 -14.92 -0.91 -3.67
CA ARG A 192 -14.91 -1.53 -5.01
C ARG A 192 -13.54 -2.13 -5.34
N LEU A 193 -12.45 -1.45 -4.98
CA LEU A 193 -11.10 -1.98 -5.12
C LEU A 193 -10.89 -3.23 -4.27
N LEU A 194 -11.24 -3.19 -2.98
CA LEU A 194 -11.14 -4.36 -2.09
C LEU A 194 -11.95 -5.56 -2.59
N ALA A 195 -13.16 -5.32 -3.13
CA ALA A 195 -13.99 -6.35 -3.73
C ALA A 195 -13.32 -6.96 -4.97
N ASN A 196 -12.69 -6.13 -5.82
CA ASN A 196 -11.94 -6.61 -6.98
C ASN A 196 -10.69 -7.40 -6.59
N PHE A 197 -9.95 -6.96 -5.57
CA PHE A 197 -8.81 -7.73 -5.06
C PHE A 197 -9.28 -9.14 -4.65
N LYS A 198 -10.40 -9.25 -3.92
CA LYS A 198 -10.98 -10.56 -3.58
C LYS A 198 -11.36 -11.38 -4.82
N GLN A 199 -11.93 -10.75 -5.86
CA GLN A 199 -12.26 -11.42 -7.12
C GLN A 199 -11.03 -11.93 -7.88
N LEU A 200 -9.93 -11.18 -7.83
CA LEU A 200 -8.63 -11.56 -8.41
C LEU A 200 -7.90 -12.62 -7.57
N GLY A 201 -8.48 -13.08 -6.45
CA GLY A 201 -7.96 -14.15 -5.62
C GLY A 201 -7.15 -13.68 -4.41
N PHE A 202 -7.13 -12.38 -4.10
CA PHE A 202 -6.42 -11.88 -2.91
C PHE A 202 -7.20 -12.15 -1.62
N THR A 203 -6.45 -12.49 -0.58
CA THR A 203 -6.95 -12.49 0.80
C THR A 203 -6.77 -11.09 1.41
N VAL A 204 -7.87 -10.40 1.67
CA VAL A 204 -7.87 -9.09 2.33
C VAL A 204 -7.93 -9.30 3.84
N SER A 205 -6.96 -8.75 4.57
CA SER A 205 -6.98 -8.80 6.04
C SER A 205 -8.18 -8.02 6.60
N ALA A 206 -8.65 -8.42 7.78
CA ALA A 206 -9.68 -7.65 8.48
C ALA A 206 -9.15 -6.22 8.65
N SER A 207 -9.95 -5.24 8.25
CA SER A 207 -9.54 -3.85 8.23
C SER A 207 -10.71 -2.92 8.47
N LEU A 208 -10.37 -1.70 8.87
CA LEU A 208 -11.31 -0.61 9.06
C LEU A 208 -12.07 -0.18 7.79
N LEU A 209 -11.58 -0.52 6.59
CA LEU A 209 -12.22 -0.16 5.33
C LEU A 209 -13.16 -1.24 4.77
N ASP A 210 -12.96 -2.51 5.10
CA ASP A 210 -13.68 -3.62 4.49
C ASP A 210 -15.14 -3.67 4.96
N ASN A 211 -16.06 -3.32 4.05
CA ASN A 211 -17.50 -3.35 4.32
C ASN A 211 -18.17 -4.69 4.00
N THR A 212 -17.44 -5.74 3.62
CA THR A 212 -18.06 -7.02 3.24
C THR A 212 -18.62 -7.81 4.42
N ARG A 213 -18.22 -7.45 5.65
CA ARG A 213 -18.62 -8.09 6.90
C ARG A 213 -19.29 -7.07 7.82
N ALA A 214 -19.96 -7.59 8.85
CA ALA A 214 -20.38 -6.76 9.96
C ALA A 214 -19.17 -6.10 10.61
N LEU A 215 -19.30 -4.81 10.93
CA LEU A 215 -18.29 -4.06 11.66
C LEU A 215 -18.32 -4.51 13.13
N SER A 216 -17.26 -5.18 13.55
CA SER A 216 -17.01 -5.55 14.94
C SER A 216 -15.55 -5.24 15.23
N VAL A 217 -15.29 -4.05 15.78
CA VAL A 217 -13.93 -3.51 15.90
C VAL A 217 -13.70 -3.00 17.30
N ASP A 218 -12.53 -3.36 17.83
CA ASP A 218 -12.00 -2.82 19.07
C ASP A 218 -10.93 -1.76 18.75
N LEU A 219 -11.14 -0.53 19.20
CA LEU A 219 -10.27 0.61 18.98
C LEU A 219 -9.76 1.13 20.32
N GLU A 220 -8.44 1.28 20.42
CA GLU A 220 -7.80 1.96 21.54
C GLU A 220 -7.32 3.34 21.08
N SER A 221 -7.85 4.37 21.74
CA SER A 221 -7.47 5.76 21.55
C SER A 221 -6.35 6.12 22.51
N ASP A 222 -5.36 6.87 22.02
CA ASP A 222 -4.30 7.43 22.85
C ASP A 222 -4.80 8.56 23.77
N PHE A 223 -6.05 8.97 23.63
CA PHE A 223 -6.62 10.08 24.39
C PHE A 223 -7.47 9.62 25.59
N PRO A 224 -7.38 10.31 26.75
CA PRO A 224 -8.22 10.01 27.90
C PRO A 224 -9.68 10.33 27.63
N LEU A 225 -10.61 9.55 28.19
CA LEU A 225 -12.04 9.85 28.05
C LEU A 225 -12.37 11.14 28.80
N GLU A 226 -12.74 12.19 28.07
CA GLU A 226 -13.08 13.49 28.64
C GLU A 226 -14.59 13.62 28.86
N THR A 227 -14.97 14.34 29.93
CA THR A 227 -16.37 14.50 30.34
C THR A 227 -17.19 15.27 29.31
N ASN A 228 -16.64 16.34 28.72
CA ASN A 228 -17.28 17.11 27.65
C ASN A 228 -17.69 16.23 26.45
N ILE A 229 -16.80 15.32 26.00
CA ILE A 229 -17.10 14.42 24.89
C ILE A 229 -18.24 13.45 25.27
N LEU A 230 -18.23 12.93 26.50
CA LEU A 230 -19.32 12.08 26.98
C LEU A 230 -20.64 12.86 27.08
N ASP A 231 -20.60 14.10 27.55
CA ASP A 231 -21.78 14.96 27.67
C ASP A 231 -22.37 15.26 26.28
N ASP A 232 -21.53 15.56 25.28
CA ASP A 232 -21.97 15.79 23.89
C ASP A 232 -22.63 14.53 23.28
N ILE A 233 -22.06 13.34 23.54
CA ILE A 233 -22.65 12.07 23.12
C ILE A 233 -23.99 11.84 23.82
N PHE A 234 -24.07 12.11 25.12
CA PHE A 234 -25.30 11.98 25.90
C PHE A 234 -26.41 12.91 25.38
N ILE A 235 -26.10 14.19 25.17
CA ILE A 235 -27.04 15.18 24.61
C ILE A 235 -27.54 14.70 23.24
N THR A 236 -26.63 14.28 22.35
CA THR A 236 -26.98 13.79 21.02
C THR A 236 -27.87 12.54 21.08
N ALA A 237 -27.62 11.64 22.02
CA ALA A 237 -28.47 10.46 22.23
C ALA A 237 -29.87 10.85 22.74
N MET A 238 -29.96 11.81 23.67
CA MET A 238 -31.24 12.29 24.23
C MET A 238 -32.10 13.04 23.20
N ASP A 239 -31.47 13.74 22.25
CA ASP A 239 -32.17 14.45 21.18
C ASP A 239 -32.73 13.51 20.09
N SER A 240 -32.37 12.23 20.12
CA SER A 240 -32.80 11.22 19.14
C SER A 240 -33.70 10.17 19.79
N THR A 241 -34.87 9.93 19.20
CA THR A 241 -35.77 8.85 19.64
C THR A 241 -35.26 7.45 19.29
N GLU A 242 -34.24 7.34 18.43
CA GLU A 242 -33.68 6.06 17.98
C GLU A 242 -32.44 5.63 18.77
N TYR A 243 -31.90 6.50 19.63
CA TYR A 243 -30.67 6.26 20.37
C TYR A 243 -30.95 6.12 21.87
N ASP A 244 -30.08 5.38 22.55
CA ASP A 244 -30.15 5.21 23.99
C ASP A 244 -28.73 5.27 24.57
N PHE A 245 -28.58 5.86 25.75
CA PHE A 245 -27.29 6.04 26.41
C PHE A 245 -27.35 5.49 27.83
N ASP A 246 -26.67 4.38 28.05
CA ASP A 246 -26.64 3.66 29.32
C ASP A 246 -25.25 3.73 29.96
N LYS A 247 -25.20 4.11 31.23
CA LYS A 247 -23.98 3.98 32.03
C LYS A 247 -23.95 2.61 32.72
N ILE A 248 -23.00 1.76 32.33
CA ILE A 248 -22.85 0.41 32.87
C ILE A 248 -21.75 0.42 33.94
N GLY A 249 -22.14 0.63 35.20
CA GLY A 249 -21.18 0.75 36.30
C GLY A 249 -20.43 2.08 36.29
N GLN A 250 -19.16 2.12 36.71
CA GLN A 250 -18.45 3.40 36.91
C GLN A 250 -17.70 3.93 35.70
N ARG A 251 -17.15 3.06 34.85
CA ARG A 251 -16.21 3.41 33.76
C ARG A 251 -16.61 2.87 32.39
N TYR A 252 -17.78 2.28 32.28
CA TYR A 252 -18.29 1.73 31.03
C TYR A 252 -19.60 2.43 30.67
N TYR A 253 -19.75 2.71 29.39
CA TYR A 253 -20.91 3.33 28.80
C TYR A 253 -21.29 2.52 27.57
N GLN A 254 -22.58 2.32 27.36
CA GLN A 254 -23.14 1.74 26.15
C GLN A 254 -24.01 2.77 25.48
N VAL A 255 -23.78 3.00 24.20
CA VAL A 255 -24.66 3.79 23.35
C VAL A 255 -25.31 2.83 22.37
N LYS A 256 -26.62 2.66 22.49
CA LYS A 256 -27.41 1.92 21.51
C LYS A 256 -27.82 2.90 20.43
N LEU A 257 -27.55 2.54 19.19
CA LEU A 257 -27.87 3.32 18.02
C LEU A 257 -29.05 2.67 17.29
N ASN A 258 -29.51 3.34 16.25
CA ASN A 258 -30.56 2.79 15.42
C ASN A 258 -30.15 1.44 14.80
N GLN A 259 -31.16 0.59 14.59
CA GLN A 259 -31.00 -0.74 14.03
C GLN A 259 -30.11 -1.66 14.88
N GLU A 260 -30.21 -1.52 16.20
CA GLU A 260 -29.56 -2.40 17.20
C GLU A 260 -28.02 -2.40 17.14
N GLN A 261 -27.43 -1.35 16.58
CA GLN A 261 -25.98 -1.17 16.60
C GLN A 261 -25.56 -0.67 17.98
N ASN A 262 -24.39 -1.09 18.46
CA ASN A 262 -23.93 -0.77 19.80
C ASN A 262 -22.52 -0.19 19.77
N VAL A 263 -22.30 0.80 20.64
CA VAL A 263 -20.98 1.35 20.90
C VAL A 263 -20.72 1.26 22.39
N TYR A 264 -19.63 0.59 22.75
CA TYR A 264 -19.20 0.47 24.13
C TYR A 264 -17.96 1.32 24.35
N ILE A 265 -18.06 2.26 25.29
CA ILE A 265 -17.00 3.21 25.61
C ILE A 265 -16.50 2.87 27.00
N GLN A 266 -15.19 2.63 27.13
CA GLN A 266 -14.55 2.35 28.40
C GLN A 266 -13.38 3.31 28.64
N SER A 267 -13.34 3.91 29.83
CA SER A 267 -12.16 4.64 30.30
C SER A 267 -11.12 3.67 30.88
N LYS A 268 -9.91 3.63 30.30
CA LYS A 268 -8.76 2.85 30.78
C LYS A 268 -7.56 3.78 30.96
N LYS A 269 -7.10 4.01 32.20
CA LYS A 269 -5.84 4.73 32.56
C LYS A 269 -5.25 5.65 31.46
N ASN A 270 -5.80 6.86 31.33
CA ASN A 270 -5.43 7.89 30.34
C ASN A 270 -5.71 7.58 28.86
N ARG A 271 -6.45 6.52 28.57
CA ARG A 271 -6.87 6.11 27.24
C ARG A 271 -8.36 5.82 27.20
N THR A 272 -8.90 5.84 26.00
CA THR A 272 -10.30 5.50 25.72
C THR A 272 -10.33 4.23 24.89
N HIS A 273 -11.11 3.27 25.32
CA HIS A 273 -11.34 2.04 24.60
C HIS A 273 -12.75 2.06 24.03
N LEU A 274 -12.87 1.78 22.74
CA LEU A 274 -14.09 1.89 21.98
C LEU A 274 -14.34 0.57 21.25
N PHE A 275 -15.40 -0.14 21.62
CA PHE A 275 -15.85 -1.29 20.87
C PHE A 275 -17.09 -0.92 20.06
N ILE A 276 -17.01 -1.07 18.74
CA ILE A 276 -18.11 -0.77 17.81
C ILE A 276 -18.63 -2.08 17.25
N ASP A 277 -19.93 -2.29 17.41
CA ASP A 277 -20.66 -3.42 16.87
C ASP A 277 -21.82 -2.91 16.01
N SER A 278 -21.71 -3.10 14.69
CA SER A 278 -22.77 -2.76 13.75
C SER A 278 -23.85 -3.85 13.61
N ASN A 279 -23.90 -4.80 14.56
CA ASN A 279 -24.78 -5.95 14.54
C ASN A 279 -24.61 -6.73 13.23
N ASN A 280 -25.65 -6.86 12.41
CA ASN A 280 -25.58 -7.57 11.13
C ASN A 280 -25.27 -6.65 9.94
N ARG A 281 -25.08 -5.34 10.14
CA ARG A 281 -24.90 -4.39 9.04
C ARG A 281 -23.48 -4.43 8.50
N ARG A 282 -23.38 -4.57 7.18
CA ARG A 282 -22.14 -4.52 6.42
C ARG A 282 -21.69 -3.08 6.22
N ARG A 283 -20.68 -2.63 6.97
CA ARG A 283 -20.19 -1.25 6.90
C ARG A 283 -18.71 -1.14 7.28
N SER A 284 -18.05 -0.13 6.73
CA SER A 284 -16.68 0.24 7.11
C SER A 284 -16.69 1.23 8.28
N ILE A 285 -15.53 1.44 8.90
CA ILE A 285 -15.37 2.44 9.97
C ILE A 285 -15.66 3.86 9.44
N LEU A 286 -15.28 4.15 8.20
CA LEU A 286 -15.50 5.46 7.58
C LEU A 286 -17.00 5.70 7.42
N ASP A 287 -17.73 4.69 6.94
CA ASP A 287 -19.18 4.75 6.87
C ASP A 287 -19.81 4.91 8.27
N PHE A 288 -19.31 4.20 9.27
CA PHE A 288 -19.77 4.32 10.65
C PHE A 288 -19.64 5.75 11.18
N PHE A 289 -18.44 6.32 11.14
CA PHE A 289 -18.20 7.66 11.67
C PHE A 289 -18.86 8.77 10.84
N THR A 290 -19.02 8.59 9.53
CA THR A 290 -19.79 9.55 8.72
C THR A 290 -21.28 9.58 9.08
N HIS A 291 -21.84 8.47 9.61
CA HIS A 291 -23.21 8.43 10.09
C HIS A 291 -23.36 8.88 11.56
N TYR A 292 -22.35 8.62 12.38
CA TYR A 292 -22.32 9.00 13.79
C TYR A 292 -21.09 9.86 14.11
N PRO A 293 -21.03 11.10 13.57
CA PRO A 293 -19.86 11.97 13.70
C PRO A 293 -19.53 12.32 15.16
N PHE A 294 -20.53 12.30 16.05
CA PHE A 294 -20.36 12.61 17.47
C PHE A 294 -19.49 11.60 18.23
N PHE A 295 -19.16 10.44 17.67
CA PHE A 295 -18.17 9.52 18.26
C PHE A 295 -16.73 9.80 17.82
N VAL A 296 -16.51 10.57 16.76
CA VAL A 296 -15.15 10.83 16.22
C VAL A 296 -14.19 11.42 17.26
N PRO A 297 -14.61 12.37 18.14
CA PRO A 297 -13.74 12.91 19.19
C PRO A 297 -13.13 11.88 20.15
N LEU A 298 -13.71 10.67 20.23
CA LEU A 298 -13.19 9.57 21.06
C LEU A 298 -11.90 8.98 20.49
N ILE A 299 -11.73 8.98 19.17
CA ILE A 299 -10.61 8.33 18.47
C ILE A 299 -9.63 9.31 17.85
N VAL A 300 -10.10 10.51 17.51
CA VAL A 300 -9.33 11.52 16.79
C VAL A 300 -9.61 12.88 17.42
N ARG A 301 -8.55 13.66 17.66
CA ARG A 301 -8.64 15.01 18.21
C ARG A 301 -7.87 16.00 17.34
N GLU A 302 -8.14 17.28 17.56
CA GLU A 302 -7.33 18.41 17.05
C GLU A 302 -5.91 18.40 17.63
#